data_AF-V4BU69-F1
#
_entry.id   AF-V4BU69-F1
#
_cell.length_a   1.000
_cell.length_b   1.000
_cell.length_c   1.000
_cell.angle_alpha   90.00
_cell.angle_beta   90.00
_cell.angle_gamma   90.00
#
_symmetry.space_group_name_H-M   'P 1'
#
loop_
_entity.id
_entity.type
_entity.pdbx_description
1 polymer ?
#
loop_
_entity_poly.entity_id
_entity_poly.type
_entity_poly.pdbx_seq_one_letter_code
_entity_poly.pdbx_strand_id
1 'polypeptide(L)'
;CDFCNLTVESNKNGVPEVLLICKDCNAKAHPSCMDYSEELSRRACQSQWQCIDCKTCYMCDESGEPDLMLFCDGCDKGYHMNCHQPPVSDKPLGKWVCSECEIEGVSVEILELQDRMRTNNSLHNDCSIKFCRLANPPLLKPKVLSRDPRLDGTFYPDASEWTIDDVVTFISSVGFTEQSEAFKEQEIDGKSLLLMKRSDVLIGLSLKLGPALKIYKHVQKLQTASEDIR
;
A
#
# COMPACT_ATOMS: atom_id res chain seq x y z
N CYS A 1 -8.30 20.00 4.37
CA CYS A 1 -7.45 19.39 5.41
C CYS A 1 -8.26 19.36 6.69
N ASP A 2 -8.41 18.19 7.29
CA ASP A 2 -9.26 17.97 8.45
C ASP A 2 -8.61 18.47 9.75
N PHE A 3 -7.32 18.82 9.69
CA PHE A 3 -6.56 19.36 10.83
C PHE A 3 -6.59 20.89 10.91
N CYS A 4 -6.46 21.58 9.78
CA CYS A 4 -6.40 23.05 9.74
C CYS A 4 -7.62 23.71 9.07
N ASN A 5 -8.56 22.92 8.54
CA ASN A 5 -9.75 23.37 7.81
C ASN A 5 -9.47 24.18 6.53
N LEU A 6 -8.24 24.18 6.02
CA LEU A 6 -7.86 24.84 4.76
C LEU A 6 -7.81 23.87 3.57
N THR A 7 -7.83 24.44 2.36
CA THR A 7 -7.82 23.71 1.07
C THR A 7 -6.39 23.52 0.56
N VAL A 8 -6.23 23.00 -0.67
CA VAL A 8 -4.92 22.89 -1.33
C VAL A 8 -4.24 24.24 -1.61
N GLU A 9 -5.00 25.33 -1.53
CA GLU A 9 -4.50 26.68 -1.84
C GLU A 9 -3.65 27.25 -0.71
N SER A 10 -3.77 26.73 0.51
CA SER A 10 -3.06 27.25 1.67
C SER A 10 -3.00 26.24 2.81
N ASN A 11 -1.81 25.96 3.33
CA ASN A 11 -1.59 25.22 4.57
C ASN A 11 -1.53 26.17 5.79
N LYS A 12 -1.19 25.63 6.97
CA LYS A 12 -1.08 26.41 8.23
C LYS A 12 -0.09 27.58 8.16
N ASN A 13 0.82 27.58 7.19
CA ASN A 13 1.84 28.60 6.97
C ASN A 13 1.51 29.55 5.80
N GLY A 14 0.31 29.47 5.22
CA GLY A 14 -0.10 30.33 4.10
C GLY A 14 0.41 29.90 2.73
N VAL A 15 0.90 28.66 2.61
CA VAL A 15 1.55 28.16 1.39
C VAL A 15 0.69 27.10 0.71
N PRO A 16 0.51 27.14 -0.63
CA PRO A 16 -0.18 26.08 -1.35
C PRO A 16 0.48 24.72 -1.16
N GLU A 17 -0.30 23.72 -0.82
CA GLU A 17 0.18 22.38 -0.52
C GLU A 17 -0.87 21.34 -0.90
N VAL A 18 -0.42 20.24 -1.54
CA VAL A 18 -1.31 19.14 -1.91
C VAL A 18 -1.87 18.44 -0.67
N LEU A 19 -3.09 17.92 -0.79
CA LEU A 19 -3.71 17.12 0.27
C LEU A 19 -3.44 15.64 0.03
N LEU A 20 -2.96 14.96 1.07
CA LEU A 20 -3.09 13.52 1.18
C LEU A 20 -4.57 13.19 1.37
N ILE A 21 -5.08 12.17 0.68
CA ILE A 21 -6.48 11.74 0.76
C ILE A 21 -6.49 10.25 1.07
N CYS A 22 -7.13 9.88 2.18
CA CYS A 22 -7.20 8.50 2.62
C CYS A 22 -8.03 7.70 1.61
N LYS A 23 -7.48 6.58 1.14
CA LYS A 23 -8.16 5.71 0.19
C LYS A 23 -9.44 5.08 0.74
N ASP A 24 -9.57 4.94 2.07
CA ASP A 24 -10.65 4.19 2.72
C ASP A 24 -11.77 5.07 3.29
N CYS A 25 -11.46 6.26 3.81
CA CYS A 25 -12.44 7.11 4.51
C CYS A 25 -12.51 8.55 4.00
N ASN A 26 -11.76 8.89 2.94
CA ASN A 26 -11.71 10.23 2.35
C ASN A 26 -11.23 11.33 3.32
N ALA A 27 -10.64 10.98 4.47
CA ALA A 27 -9.94 11.93 5.34
C ALA A 27 -8.81 12.63 4.56
N LYS A 28 -8.60 13.92 4.81
CA LYS A 28 -7.68 14.76 4.04
C LYS A 28 -6.71 15.48 4.96
N ALA A 29 -5.42 15.40 4.67
CA ALA A 29 -4.41 16.07 5.47
C ALA A 29 -3.41 16.81 4.57
N HIS A 30 -2.99 18.00 4.98
CA HIS A 30 -1.74 18.55 4.47
C HIS A 30 -0.58 17.74 5.08
N PRO A 31 0.43 17.34 4.30
CA PRO A 31 1.63 16.72 4.85
C PRO A 31 2.26 17.55 5.98
N SER A 32 2.32 18.88 5.82
CA SER A 32 2.81 19.79 6.87
C SER A 32 1.92 19.84 8.12
N CYS A 33 0.62 19.54 8.03
CA CYS A 33 -0.27 19.40 9.18
C CYS A 33 -0.08 18.07 9.92
N MET A 34 0.46 17.06 9.23
CA MET A 34 0.90 15.77 9.80
C MET A 34 2.37 15.80 10.23
N ASP A 35 3.02 16.96 10.13
CA ASP A 35 4.45 17.19 10.37
C ASP A 35 5.37 16.26 9.56
N TYR A 36 4.95 15.86 8.35
CA TYR A 36 5.78 15.08 7.44
C TYR A 36 7.01 15.88 6.96
N SER A 37 8.12 15.17 6.75
CA SER A 37 9.28 15.70 6.03
C SER A 37 8.97 15.83 4.54
N GLU A 38 9.79 16.58 3.80
CA GLU A 38 9.60 16.73 2.35
C GLU A 38 9.65 15.39 1.62
N GLU A 39 10.63 14.54 1.97
CA GLU A 39 10.78 13.23 1.35
C GLU A 39 9.64 12.27 1.72
N LEU A 40 9.19 12.29 2.97
CA LEU A 40 8.02 11.51 3.38
C LEU A 40 6.76 11.97 2.66
N SER A 41 6.57 13.30 2.55
CA SER A 41 5.43 13.88 1.83
C SER A 41 5.41 13.43 0.37
N ARG A 42 6.57 13.45 -0.29
CA ARG A 42 6.73 13.00 -1.68
C ARG A 42 6.34 11.53 -1.85
N ARG A 43 6.83 10.66 -0.96
CA ARG A 43 6.55 9.22 -0.97
C ARG A 43 5.09 8.92 -0.65
N ALA A 44 4.52 9.56 0.37
CA ALA A 44 3.12 9.41 0.75
C ALA A 44 2.17 9.81 -0.39
N CYS A 45 2.45 10.91 -1.10
CA CYS A 45 1.67 11.36 -2.25
C CYS A 45 1.73 10.42 -3.45
N GLN A 46 2.79 9.61 -3.57
CA GLN A 46 2.97 8.63 -4.65
C GLN A 46 2.41 7.23 -4.29
N SER A 47 1.84 7.09 -3.09
CA SER A 47 1.34 5.83 -2.56
C SER A 47 -0.18 5.87 -2.35
N GLN A 48 -0.79 4.70 -2.13
CA GLN A 48 -2.18 4.61 -1.67
C GLN A 48 -2.27 4.93 -0.18
N TRP A 49 -2.14 6.21 0.17
CA TRP A 49 -2.10 6.67 1.54
C TRP A 49 -3.38 6.33 2.31
N GLN A 50 -3.22 5.94 3.57
CA GLN A 50 -4.28 5.71 4.56
C GLN A 50 -4.08 6.67 5.72
N CYS A 51 -5.16 7.25 6.25
CA CYS A 51 -5.07 8.00 7.50
C CYS A 51 -4.72 7.09 8.67
N ILE A 52 -4.39 7.69 9.82
CA ILE A 52 -4.04 6.96 11.04
C ILE A 52 -5.13 5.96 11.47
N ASP A 53 -6.42 6.32 11.32
CA ASP A 53 -7.54 5.47 11.73
C ASP A 53 -7.83 4.31 10.76
N CYS A 54 -7.45 4.46 9.49
CA CYS A 54 -7.63 3.42 8.47
C CYS A 54 -6.34 2.63 8.22
N LYS A 55 -5.26 2.91 8.95
CA LYS A 55 -3.98 2.29 8.69
C LYS A 55 -4.06 0.78 8.89
N THR A 56 -3.69 0.05 7.85
CA THR A 56 -3.55 -1.41 7.90
C THR A 56 -2.08 -1.79 7.79
N CYS A 57 -1.71 -2.93 8.36
CA CYS A 57 -0.35 -3.43 8.19
C CYS A 57 -0.10 -3.76 6.71
N TYR A 58 1.00 -3.26 6.16
CA TYR A 58 1.41 -3.44 4.77
C TYR A 58 1.66 -4.92 4.41
N MET A 59 1.97 -5.75 5.40
CA MET A 59 2.34 -7.15 5.19
C MET A 59 1.14 -8.10 5.27
N CYS A 60 0.14 -7.81 6.12
CA CYS A 60 -1.03 -8.69 6.31
C CYS A 60 -2.38 -8.06 5.92
N ASP A 61 -2.41 -6.78 5.54
CA ASP A 61 -3.62 -6.01 5.22
C ASP A 61 -4.68 -5.98 6.35
N GLU A 62 -4.28 -6.29 7.60
CA GLU A 62 -5.17 -6.29 8.76
C GLU A 62 -4.94 -5.04 9.63
N SER A 63 -6.05 -4.47 10.10
CA SER A 63 -6.07 -3.54 11.23
C SER A 63 -5.97 -4.39 12.50
N GLY A 64 -4.77 -4.50 13.07
CA GLY A 64 -4.56 -5.17 14.36
C GLY A 64 -4.60 -4.19 15.53
N GLU A 65 -4.04 -4.60 16.67
CA GLU A 65 -3.89 -3.73 17.85
C GLU A 65 -3.09 -2.46 17.47
N PRO A 66 -3.70 -1.26 17.58
CA PRO A 66 -3.07 0.00 17.13
C PRO A 66 -1.74 0.27 17.82
N ASP A 67 -1.61 -0.11 19.09
CA ASP A 67 -0.40 0.13 19.90
C ASP A 67 0.81 -0.71 19.48
N LEU A 68 0.57 -1.80 18.72
CA LEU A 68 1.60 -2.72 18.21
C LEU A 68 1.90 -2.50 16.71
N MET A 69 1.31 -1.48 16.10
CA MET A 69 1.58 -1.08 14.72
C MET A 69 2.60 0.07 14.70
N LEU A 70 3.68 -0.13 13.94
CA LEU A 70 4.70 0.86 13.64
C LEU A 70 4.36 1.57 12.33
N PHE A 71 4.64 2.87 12.25
CA PHE A 71 4.56 3.62 11.01
C PHE A 71 5.97 4.00 10.58
N CYS A 72 6.33 3.74 9.33
CA CYS A 72 7.64 4.08 8.80
C CYS A 72 7.77 5.59 8.60
N ASP A 73 8.78 6.23 9.19
CA ASP A 73 9.07 7.66 9.00
C ASP A 73 9.58 7.99 7.58
N GLY A 74 9.92 6.95 6.80
CA GLY A 74 10.33 7.07 5.40
C GLY A 74 9.17 7.01 4.40
N CYS A 75 8.09 6.27 4.68
CA CYS A 75 7.01 6.05 3.69
C CYS A 75 5.59 6.03 4.25
N ASP A 76 5.40 6.17 5.56
CA ASP A 76 4.11 6.16 6.27
C ASP A 76 3.30 4.85 6.14
N LYS A 77 3.91 3.78 5.61
CA LYS A 77 3.35 2.43 5.65
C LYS A 77 3.31 1.90 7.08
N GLY A 78 2.22 1.21 7.43
CA GLY A 78 2.04 0.57 8.72
C GLY A 78 2.60 -0.85 8.73
N TYR A 79 3.22 -1.27 9.83
CA TYR A 79 3.71 -2.64 10.02
C TYR A 79 3.42 -3.07 11.44
N HIS A 80 2.78 -4.22 11.64
CA HIS A 80 2.90 -4.87 12.95
C HIS A 80 4.36 -5.27 13.17
N MET A 81 4.82 -5.15 14.40
CA MET A 81 6.17 -5.50 14.80
C MET A 81 6.58 -6.92 14.34
N ASN A 82 5.68 -7.88 14.48
CA ASN A 82 5.90 -9.28 14.08
C ASN A 82 5.73 -9.54 12.57
N CYS A 83 5.10 -8.62 11.84
CA CYS A 83 4.90 -8.76 10.41
C CYS A 83 6.02 -8.13 9.58
N HIS A 84 6.75 -7.16 10.15
CA HIS A 84 7.94 -6.60 9.52
C HIS A 84 9.02 -7.69 9.33
N GLN A 85 9.84 -7.55 8.28
CA GLN A 85 10.94 -8.47 7.98
C GLN A 85 12.25 -7.69 7.92
N PRO A 86 13.19 -7.88 8.88
CA PRO A 86 13.11 -8.79 10.02
C PRO A 86 12.10 -8.33 11.10
N PRO A 87 11.52 -9.25 11.90
CA PRO A 87 10.60 -8.89 12.97
C PRO A 87 11.23 -7.90 13.96
N VAL A 88 10.48 -6.88 14.35
CA VAL A 88 10.91 -5.86 15.31
C VAL A 88 10.57 -6.35 16.71
N SER A 89 11.59 -6.59 17.55
CA SER A 89 11.37 -7.14 18.90
C SER A 89 10.81 -6.12 19.88
N ASP A 90 11.36 -4.90 19.87
CA ASP A 90 10.99 -3.82 20.78
C ASP A 90 10.57 -2.58 20.00
N LYS A 91 9.58 -1.86 20.51
CA LYS A 91 9.11 -0.61 19.89
C LYS A 91 10.28 0.38 19.82
N PRO A 92 10.62 0.92 18.64
CA PRO A 92 11.68 1.91 18.50
C PRO A 92 11.41 3.14 19.37
N LEU A 93 12.44 3.64 20.06
CA LEU A 93 12.34 4.82 20.94
C LEU A 93 12.30 6.16 20.18
N GLY A 94 12.56 6.13 18.87
CA GLY A 94 12.61 7.30 18.01
C GLY A 94 12.18 6.94 16.59
N LYS A 95 12.74 7.67 15.62
CA LYS A 95 12.43 7.41 14.21
C LYS A 95 12.77 5.98 13.81
N TRP A 96 11.94 5.43 12.95
CA TRP A 96 12.09 4.08 12.42
C TRP A 96 11.75 4.06 10.93
N VAL A 97 12.56 3.34 10.17
CA VAL A 97 12.37 3.13 8.74
C VAL A 97 12.18 1.64 8.48
N CYS A 98 11.25 1.29 7.60
CA CYS A 98 11.06 -0.09 7.19
C CYS A 98 12.19 -0.54 6.25
N SER A 99 12.38 -1.85 6.13
CA SER A 99 13.47 -2.41 5.31
C SER A 99 13.39 -2.05 3.83
N GLU A 100 12.21 -1.78 3.27
CA GLU A 100 12.09 -1.24 1.90
C GLU A 100 12.75 0.15 1.80
N CYS A 101 12.50 1.03 2.76
CA CYS A 101 13.10 2.36 2.80
C CYS A 101 14.62 2.29 3.01
N GLU A 102 15.09 1.35 3.85
CA GLU A 102 16.53 1.11 4.04
C GLU A 102 17.22 0.68 2.72
N ILE A 103 16.60 -0.24 1.97
CA ILE A 103 17.13 -0.70 0.67
C ILE A 103 17.16 0.45 -0.36
N GLU A 104 16.18 1.34 -0.32
CA GLU A 104 16.13 2.56 -1.14
C GLU A 104 17.11 3.66 -0.69
N GLY A 105 17.89 3.42 0.38
CA GLY A 105 18.90 4.34 0.89
C GLY A 105 18.36 5.42 1.84
N VAL A 106 17.15 5.26 2.37
CA VAL A 106 16.62 6.11 3.44
C VAL A 106 17.03 5.53 4.78
N SER A 107 17.78 6.31 5.57
CA SER A 107 18.17 5.94 6.92
C SER A 107 17.66 6.95 7.96
N VAL A 108 17.56 6.52 9.21
CA VAL A 108 17.18 7.38 10.35
C VAL A 108 18.12 8.59 10.46
N GLU A 109 19.43 8.38 10.27
CA GLU A 109 20.44 9.43 10.34
C GLU A 109 20.18 10.56 9.32
N ILE A 110 19.77 10.20 8.10
CA ILE A 110 19.40 11.17 7.06
C ILE A 110 18.16 11.96 7.48
N LEU A 111 17.14 11.27 7.99
CA LEU A 111 15.90 11.91 8.45
C LEU A 111 16.14 12.85 9.64
N GLU A 112 17.06 12.53 10.53
CA GLU A 112 17.42 13.38 11.68
C GLU A 112 18.29 14.58 11.27
N LEU A 113 19.17 14.43 10.27
CA LEU A 113 19.95 15.54 9.73
C LEU A 113 19.05 16.55 9.01
N GLN A 114 18.07 16.07 8.24
CA GLN A 114 17.08 16.91 7.57
C GLN A 114 16.27 17.73 8.57
N ASP A 115 15.82 17.11 9.66
CA ASP A 115 15.09 17.81 10.73
C ASP A 115 15.96 18.89 11.40
N ARG A 116 17.22 18.58 11.72
CA ARG A 116 18.16 19.54 12.31
C ARG A 116 18.44 20.73 11.39
N MET A 117 18.55 20.48 10.08
CA MET A 117 18.70 21.56 9.09
C MET A 117 17.44 22.42 9.01
N ARG A 118 16.25 21.82 9.14
CA ARG A 118 14.96 22.53 9.16
C ARG A 118 14.81 23.42 10.40
N THR A 119 15.27 22.99 11.57
CA THR A 119 15.22 23.79 12.80
C THR A 119 16.23 24.95 12.81
N ASN A 120 17.35 24.80 12.10
CA ASN A 120 18.43 25.80 12.10
C ASN A 120 18.27 26.89 11.01
N ASN A 121 17.56 26.60 9.92
CA ASN A 121 17.28 27.58 8.86
C ASN A 121 15.92 28.26 9.07
N SER A 122 15.89 29.36 9.82
CA SER A 122 14.75 30.29 9.91
C SER A 122 14.48 31.07 8.59
N LEU A 123 15.20 30.79 7.51
CA LEU A 123 15.12 31.49 6.22
C LEU A 123 15.27 30.49 5.07
N HIS A 124 14.25 29.70 4.79
CA HIS A 124 14.00 29.29 3.41
C HIS A 124 12.52 29.44 3.09
N ASN A 125 12.24 30.64 2.60
CA ASN A 125 11.00 31.07 1.97
C ASN A 125 10.88 30.52 0.54
N ASP A 126 11.44 29.34 0.28
CA ASP A 126 11.40 28.71 -1.03
C ASP A 126 10.65 27.38 -0.93
N CYS A 127 9.40 27.49 -0.47
CA CYS A 127 8.40 26.47 -0.75
C CYS A 127 7.98 26.59 -2.22
N SER A 128 8.93 26.34 -3.11
CA SER A 128 8.65 26.00 -4.48
C SER A 128 8.48 24.49 -4.53
N ILE A 129 7.39 23.96 -3.95
CA ILE A 129 6.85 22.64 -4.33
C ILE A 129 6.40 22.75 -5.80
N LYS A 130 7.36 22.82 -6.71
CA LYS A 130 7.16 22.75 -8.16
C LYS A 130 7.23 21.32 -8.68
N PHE A 131 7.36 20.32 -7.80
CA PHE A 131 7.53 18.93 -8.21
C PHE A 131 6.24 18.11 -8.28
N CYS A 132 5.10 18.60 -7.78
CA CYS A 132 3.81 17.91 -7.97
C CYS A 132 3.09 18.22 -9.30
N ARG A 133 3.68 19.04 -10.20
CA ARG A 133 3.16 19.21 -11.58
C ARG A 133 3.78 18.27 -12.62
N LEU A 134 4.73 17.41 -12.23
CA LEU A 134 5.34 16.42 -13.12
C LEU A 134 5.29 15.01 -12.51
N ALA A 135 4.11 14.58 -12.06
CA ALA A 135 3.87 13.16 -11.79
C ALA A 135 3.42 12.46 -13.08
N ASN A 136 4.32 12.41 -14.07
CA ASN A 136 4.50 11.21 -14.87
C ASN A 136 5.94 11.18 -15.43
N PRO A 137 6.87 10.54 -14.70
CA PRO A 137 8.07 9.99 -15.29
C PRO A 137 8.04 8.45 -15.23
N PRO A 138 8.72 7.78 -16.17
CA PRO A 138 8.56 6.35 -16.41
C PRO A 138 9.10 5.52 -15.26
N LEU A 139 8.32 4.52 -14.84
CA LEU A 139 8.77 3.45 -13.96
C LEU A 139 10.02 2.80 -14.59
N LEU A 140 11.19 3.06 -14.00
CA LEU A 140 12.39 2.30 -14.28
C LEU A 140 12.17 0.88 -13.76
N LYS A 141 11.85 0.00 -14.70
CA LYS A 141 11.58 -1.42 -14.47
C LYS A 141 12.78 -2.10 -13.83
N PRO A 142 12.62 -2.85 -12.72
CA PRO A 142 13.58 -3.87 -12.35
C PRO A 142 13.70 -4.90 -13.48
N LYS A 143 14.93 -5.17 -13.91
CA LYS A 143 15.24 -6.22 -14.88
C LYS A 143 14.82 -7.57 -14.30
N VAL A 144 13.95 -8.24 -15.05
CA VAL A 144 13.41 -9.59 -14.82
C VAL A 144 14.52 -10.60 -14.55
N LEU A 145 14.36 -11.43 -13.51
CA LEU A 145 14.85 -12.81 -13.50
C LEU A 145 13.87 -13.71 -12.72
N SER A 146 13.54 -14.84 -13.35
CA SER A 146 12.88 -16.09 -12.87
C SER A 146 11.34 -16.17 -12.87
N ARG A 147 10.85 -17.14 -13.68
CA ARG A 147 9.47 -17.64 -13.84
C ARG A 147 9.08 -18.63 -12.74
N ASP A 148 9.03 -18.20 -11.49
CA ASP A 148 8.39 -18.99 -10.43
C ASP A 148 7.45 -18.09 -9.60
N PRO A 149 6.24 -18.55 -9.24
CA PRO A 149 5.38 -17.82 -8.33
C PRO A 149 6.04 -17.77 -6.95
N ARG A 150 6.55 -16.61 -6.54
CA ARG A 150 6.98 -16.41 -5.15
C ARG A 150 5.76 -15.94 -4.34
N LEU A 151 5.51 -16.66 -3.25
CA LEU A 151 4.38 -16.53 -2.34
C LEU A 151 4.65 -15.45 -1.29
N ASP A 152 4.57 -14.17 -1.65
CA ASP A 152 4.67 -13.05 -0.69
C ASP A 152 3.51 -12.04 -0.77
N GLY A 153 2.54 -12.25 -1.66
CA GLY A 153 1.37 -11.36 -1.78
C GLY A 153 1.69 -9.96 -2.31
N THR A 154 2.92 -9.72 -2.79
CA THR A 154 3.35 -8.43 -3.36
C THR A 154 3.17 -8.35 -4.87
N PHE A 155 2.99 -9.49 -5.55
CA PHE A 155 2.81 -9.57 -7.00
C PHE A 155 1.66 -10.51 -7.38
N TYR A 156 0.68 -9.98 -8.11
CA TYR A 156 -0.43 -10.73 -8.67
C TYR A 156 -0.17 -10.93 -10.16
N PRO A 157 -0.10 -12.17 -10.67
CA PRO A 157 0.21 -12.39 -12.08
C PRO A 157 -0.98 -11.99 -12.95
N ASP A 158 -0.72 -11.75 -14.23
CA ASP A 158 -1.81 -11.63 -15.20
C ASP A 158 -2.53 -12.97 -15.33
N ALA A 159 -3.83 -12.94 -15.02
CA ALA A 159 -4.70 -14.11 -15.13
C ALA A 159 -5.41 -14.20 -16.48
N SER A 160 -5.14 -13.29 -17.42
CA SER A 160 -5.87 -13.20 -18.70
C SER A 160 -5.87 -14.51 -19.51
N GLU A 161 -4.82 -15.31 -19.39
CA GLU A 161 -4.66 -16.59 -20.11
C GLU A 161 -4.55 -17.81 -19.18
N TRP A 162 -5.03 -17.70 -17.93
CA TRP A 162 -5.05 -18.84 -17.01
C TRP A 162 -6.08 -19.89 -17.40
N THR A 163 -5.66 -21.15 -17.31
CA THR A 163 -6.56 -22.32 -17.36
C THR A 163 -7.28 -22.53 -16.04
N ILE A 164 -8.28 -23.42 -16.02
CA ILE A 164 -8.97 -23.81 -14.78
C ILE A 164 -7.97 -24.36 -13.76
N ASP A 165 -7.00 -25.16 -14.18
CA ASP A 165 -5.97 -25.73 -13.29
C ASP A 165 -5.04 -24.65 -12.73
N ASP A 166 -4.74 -23.60 -13.49
CA ASP A 166 -3.96 -22.45 -13.01
C ASP A 166 -4.74 -21.67 -11.94
N VAL A 167 -6.05 -21.46 -12.14
CA VAL A 167 -6.93 -20.85 -11.14
C VAL A 167 -6.95 -21.67 -9.85
N VAL A 168 -7.13 -22.99 -9.95
CA VAL A 168 -7.13 -23.90 -8.79
C VAL A 168 -5.79 -23.86 -8.06
N THR A 169 -4.68 -23.87 -8.81
CA THR A 169 -3.33 -23.79 -8.26
C THR A 169 -3.13 -22.47 -7.51
N PHE A 170 -3.55 -21.35 -8.09
CA PHE A 170 -3.49 -20.05 -7.45
C PHE A 170 -4.30 -20.02 -6.15
N ILE A 171 -5.60 -20.38 -6.19
CA ILE A 171 -6.49 -20.36 -5.01
C ILE A 171 -5.96 -21.27 -3.90
N SER A 172 -5.41 -22.44 -4.26
CA SER A 172 -4.74 -23.33 -3.31
C SER A 172 -3.50 -22.69 -2.68
N SER A 173 -2.66 -22.07 -3.50
CA SER A 173 -1.39 -21.49 -3.06
C SER A 173 -1.56 -20.27 -2.15
N VAL A 174 -2.65 -19.51 -2.30
CA VAL A 174 -2.99 -18.40 -1.39
C VAL A 174 -3.69 -18.87 -0.09
N GLY A 175 -3.76 -20.18 0.13
CA GLY A 175 -4.22 -20.78 1.38
C GLY A 175 -5.68 -21.23 1.40
N PHE A 176 -6.36 -21.30 0.24
CA PHE A 176 -7.76 -21.73 0.13
C PHE A 176 -7.92 -23.06 -0.61
N THR A 177 -7.09 -24.07 -0.25
CA THR A 177 -7.06 -25.39 -0.90
C THR A 177 -8.40 -26.14 -0.83
N GLU A 178 -9.20 -25.97 0.23
CA GLU A 178 -10.53 -26.60 0.29
C GLU A 178 -11.52 -25.91 -0.66
N GLN A 179 -11.40 -24.59 -0.83
CA GLN A 179 -12.31 -23.80 -1.64
C GLN A 179 -11.93 -23.80 -3.13
N SER A 180 -10.69 -24.14 -3.49
CA SER A 180 -10.24 -24.20 -4.87
C SER A 180 -11.03 -25.21 -5.71
N GLU A 181 -11.54 -26.29 -5.10
CA GLU A 181 -12.38 -27.26 -5.81
C GLU A 181 -13.68 -26.64 -6.31
N ALA A 182 -14.27 -25.66 -5.60
CA ALA A 182 -15.46 -24.96 -6.07
C ALA A 182 -15.20 -24.16 -7.36
N PHE A 183 -13.99 -23.63 -7.55
CA PHE A 183 -13.60 -22.97 -8.81
C PHE A 183 -13.43 -23.97 -9.94
N LYS A 184 -12.94 -25.17 -9.63
CA LYS A 184 -12.80 -26.27 -10.59
C LYS A 184 -14.16 -26.81 -11.05
N GLU A 185 -15.05 -27.08 -10.09
CA GLU A 185 -16.40 -27.60 -10.34
C GLU A 185 -17.25 -26.64 -11.18
N GLN A 186 -17.05 -25.35 -10.98
CA GLN A 186 -17.76 -24.29 -11.72
C GLN A 186 -17.02 -23.88 -13.01
N GLU A 187 -15.97 -24.61 -13.38
CA GLU A 187 -15.16 -24.40 -14.60
C GLU A 187 -14.65 -22.95 -14.75
N ILE A 188 -14.24 -22.33 -13.64
CA ILE A 188 -13.78 -20.93 -13.63
C ILE A 188 -12.35 -20.86 -14.18
N ASP A 189 -12.21 -20.36 -15.40
CA ASP A 189 -10.94 -20.00 -16.03
C ASP A 189 -10.51 -18.56 -15.69
N GLY A 190 -9.31 -18.17 -16.12
CA GLY A 190 -8.75 -16.84 -15.83
C GLY A 190 -9.61 -15.67 -16.32
N LYS A 191 -10.18 -15.79 -17.53
CA LYS A 191 -11.06 -14.76 -18.11
C LYS A 191 -12.33 -14.60 -17.31
N SER A 192 -12.94 -15.71 -16.90
CA SER A 192 -14.13 -15.72 -16.04
C SER A 192 -13.80 -15.15 -14.67
N LEU A 193 -12.68 -15.57 -14.07
CA LEU A 193 -12.19 -15.09 -12.77
C LEU A 193 -12.03 -13.57 -12.76
N LEU A 194 -11.43 -12.99 -13.80
CA LEU A 194 -11.25 -11.55 -13.96
C LEU A 194 -12.56 -10.78 -14.17
N LEU A 195 -13.65 -11.44 -14.55
CA LEU A 195 -14.97 -10.83 -14.70
C LEU A 195 -15.89 -11.04 -13.49
N MET A 196 -15.49 -11.89 -12.53
CA MET A 196 -16.31 -12.20 -11.37
C MET A 196 -16.56 -10.96 -10.51
N LYS A 197 -17.82 -10.79 -10.12
CA LYS A 197 -18.27 -9.77 -9.19
C LYS A 197 -18.32 -10.32 -7.78
N ARG A 198 -18.42 -9.39 -6.82
CA ARG A 198 -18.57 -9.74 -5.40
C ARG A 198 -19.70 -10.73 -5.15
N SER A 199 -20.84 -10.57 -5.82
CA SER A 199 -21.98 -11.49 -5.71
C SER A 199 -21.64 -12.92 -6.13
N ASP A 200 -20.82 -13.06 -7.17
CA ASP A 200 -20.54 -14.35 -7.81
C ASP A 200 -19.65 -15.20 -6.89
N VAL A 201 -18.66 -14.57 -6.24
CA VAL A 201 -17.79 -15.24 -5.26
C VAL A 201 -18.51 -15.48 -3.93
N LEU A 202 -19.31 -14.53 -3.44
CA LEU A 202 -19.95 -14.63 -2.13
C LEU A 202 -21.15 -15.58 -2.09
N ILE A 203 -21.87 -15.73 -3.21
CA ILE A 203 -23.13 -16.47 -3.26
C ILE A 203 -23.07 -17.55 -4.34
N GLY A 204 -22.51 -17.25 -5.52
CA GLY A 204 -22.49 -18.17 -6.66
C GLY A 204 -21.68 -19.45 -6.42
N LEU A 205 -20.57 -19.38 -5.69
CA LEU A 205 -19.70 -20.52 -5.42
C LEU A 205 -20.08 -21.33 -4.16
N SER A 206 -21.16 -20.96 -3.46
CA SER A 206 -21.62 -21.64 -2.22
C SER A 206 -20.54 -21.76 -1.12
N LEU A 207 -19.59 -20.82 -1.08
CA LEU A 207 -18.51 -20.80 -0.11
C LEU A 207 -18.99 -20.25 1.25
N LYS A 208 -18.33 -20.66 2.34
CA LYS A 208 -18.50 -20.00 3.65
C LYS A 208 -18.14 -18.52 3.51
N LEU A 209 -18.95 -17.64 4.13
CA LEU A 209 -18.84 -16.19 3.98
C LEU A 209 -17.41 -15.64 4.26
N GLY A 210 -16.74 -16.15 5.30
CA GLY A 210 -15.39 -15.72 5.66
C GLY A 210 -14.35 -15.98 4.54
N PRO A 211 -14.13 -17.24 4.15
CA PRO A 211 -13.27 -17.59 3.01
C PRO A 211 -13.67 -16.88 1.71
N ALA A 212 -14.97 -16.77 1.42
CA ALA A 212 -15.45 -16.10 0.21
C ALA A 212 -15.03 -14.63 0.13
N LEU A 213 -15.12 -13.91 1.26
CA LEU A 213 -14.65 -12.52 1.37
C LEU A 213 -13.15 -12.39 1.16
N LYS A 214 -12.36 -13.32 1.70
CA LYS A 214 -10.89 -13.31 1.55
C LYS A 214 -10.48 -13.65 0.12
N ILE A 215 -11.09 -14.66 -0.49
CA ILE A 215 -10.84 -15.04 -1.89
C ILE A 215 -11.19 -13.89 -2.84
N TYR A 216 -12.32 -13.21 -2.62
CA TYR A 216 -12.70 -12.07 -3.45
C TYR A 216 -11.65 -10.94 -3.42
N LYS A 217 -10.96 -10.72 -2.28
CA LYS A 217 -9.84 -9.75 -2.22
C LYS A 217 -8.69 -10.14 -3.15
N HIS A 218 -8.37 -11.43 -3.28
CA HIS A 218 -7.35 -11.90 -4.22
C HIS A 218 -7.79 -11.74 -5.68
N VAL A 219 -9.07 -12.02 -5.97
CA VAL A 219 -9.66 -11.79 -7.30
C VAL A 219 -9.57 -10.32 -7.70
N GLN A 220 -9.88 -9.39 -6.78
CA GLN A 220 -9.73 -7.95 -7.05
C GLN A 220 -8.29 -7.55 -7.36
N LYS A 221 -7.31 -8.14 -6.66
CA LYS A 221 -5.89 -7.87 -6.92
C LYS A 221 -5.42 -8.45 -8.27
N LEU A 222 -5.97 -9.58 -8.72
CA LEU A 222 -5.77 -10.10 -10.09
C LEU A 222 -6.40 -9.19 -11.15
N GLN A 223 -7.61 -8.67 -10.89
CA GLN A 223 -8.31 -7.73 -11.78
C GLN A 223 -7.47 -6.47 -12.01
N THR A 224 -6.96 -5.86 -10.95
CA THR A 224 -6.09 -4.68 -11.06
C THR A 224 -4.78 -4.98 -11.77
N ALA A 225 -4.18 -6.17 -11.56
CA ALA A 225 -2.93 -6.55 -12.22
C ALA A 225 -3.08 -6.80 -13.73
N SER A 226 -4.25 -7.22 -14.20
CA SER A 226 -4.54 -7.43 -15.62
C SER A 226 -4.83 -6.11 -16.36
N GLU A 227 -5.40 -5.12 -15.67
CA GLU A 227 -5.66 -3.78 -16.23
C GLU A 227 -4.36 -3.00 -16.53
N ASP A 228 -3.30 -3.20 -15.75
CA ASP A 228 -2.00 -2.54 -15.92
C ASP A 228 -1.21 -3.00 -17.17
N ILE A 229 -1.67 -4.04 -17.87
CA ILE A 229 -1.00 -4.66 -19.03
C ILE A 229 -1.63 -4.21 -20.37
N ARG A 230 -2.78 -3.52 -20.34
CA ARG A 230 -3.56 -3.14 -21.53
C ARG A 230 -3.47 -1.66 -21.86
#